data_AF-A0A7Z9QGN5-F1
#
_entry.id   AF-A0A7Z9QGN5-F1
#
_cell.length_a   1.000
_cell.length_b   1.000
_cell.length_c   1.000
_cell.angle_alpha   90.00
_cell.angle_beta   90.00
_cell.angle_gamma   90.00
#
_symmetry.space_group_name_H-M   'P 1'
#
loop_
_entity.id
_entity.type
_entity.pdbx_description
1 polymer ?
#
loop_
_entity_poly.entity_id
_entity_poly.type
_entity_poly.pdbx_seq_one_letter_code
_entity_poly.pdbx_strand_id
1 'polypeptide(L)'
;MVKLVFIFSILSLIPDGHDTVQLAGIPFKVIQNGDSNHRYIWVHGDEQTAKMALENHMKTHEGTAFLVTGILREAEFYGGIIDPNRIFSSEGAKANIQKYNRKWSRAKKAETLEMINRDRDSFLEKILPQNGGLLIALHNNYQGYNVKTEIPLSNEISIKKDQNLRDFFICTSRADYEVLAKSPFNVVLQETMPKKDDGSLSWAAMRHGVRYVNIETRLGWLSQQKKMLAYLEDHLP
;
A
#
# COMPACT_ATOMS: atom_id res chain seq x y z
N MET A 1 -1.36 2.64 64.11
CA MET A 1 -2.13 2.57 62.86
C MET A 1 -1.19 2.92 61.71
N VAL A 2 -0.55 1.94 61.08
CA VAL A 2 0.41 2.16 60.00
C VAL A 2 -0.31 1.91 58.68
N LYS A 3 -0.47 2.94 57.84
CA LYS A 3 -1.01 2.83 56.49
C LYS A 3 0.10 2.35 55.56
N LEU A 4 0.01 1.10 55.11
CA LEU A 4 0.86 0.54 54.07
C LEU A 4 0.31 0.99 52.71
N VAL A 5 1.09 1.79 51.97
CA VAL A 5 0.77 2.20 50.60
C VAL A 5 1.38 1.17 49.66
N PHE A 6 0.54 0.43 48.94
CA PHE A 6 0.97 -0.43 47.84
C PHE A 6 1.12 0.42 46.57
N ILE A 7 2.34 0.53 46.06
CA ILE A 7 2.60 1.05 44.72
C ILE A 7 2.56 -0.16 43.78
N PHE A 8 1.52 -0.25 42.95
CA PHE A 8 1.49 -1.18 41.83
C PHE A 8 2.28 -0.56 40.67
N SER A 9 3.51 -1.06 40.44
CA SER A 9 4.17 -0.88 39.14
C SER A 9 3.49 -1.79 38.13
N ILE A 10 2.75 -1.21 37.20
CA ILE A 10 2.25 -1.93 36.02
C ILE A 10 3.45 -2.06 35.07
N LEU A 11 4.06 -3.25 35.06
CA LEU A 11 4.98 -3.65 34.01
C LEU A 11 4.10 -3.91 32.77
N SER A 12 4.08 -2.98 31.83
CA SER A 12 3.45 -3.20 30.53
C SER A 12 4.22 -4.28 29.79
N LEU A 13 3.67 -5.50 29.76
CA LEU A 13 4.09 -6.53 28.82
C LEU A 13 3.76 -6.03 27.41
N ILE A 14 4.78 -5.69 26.63
CA ILE A 14 4.65 -5.51 25.19
C ILE A 14 4.36 -6.92 24.62
N PRO A 15 3.21 -7.17 23.98
CA PRO A 15 2.97 -8.45 23.33
C PRO A 15 3.88 -8.53 22.11
N ASP A 16 4.89 -9.39 22.17
CA ASP A 16 5.78 -9.71 21.04
C ASP A 16 5.11 -10.73 20.09
N GLY A 17 3.83 -10.49 19.78
CA GLY A 17 3.04 -11.25 18.83
C GLY A 17 2.69 -10.33 17.68
N HIS A 18 3.45 -10.39 16.59
CA HIS A 18 3.09 -9.65 15.39
C HIS A 18 1.89 -10.34 14.73
N ASP A 19 0.72 -9.69 14.78
CA ASP A 19 -0.43 -10.11 13.99
C ASP A 19 -0.04 -10.20 12.52
N THR A 20 -0.59 -11.20 11.82
CA THR A 20 -0.36 -11.40 10.40
C THR A 20 -1.69 -11.53 9.67
N VAL A 21 -1.72 -11.01 8.44
CA VAL A 21 -2.81 -11.23 7.48
C VAL A 21 -2.20 -11.76 6.18
N GLN A 22 -3.01 -12.37 5.32
CA GLN A 22 -2.50 -13.01 4.10
C GLN A 22 -3.38 -12.70 2.89
N LEU A 23 -2.73 -12.60 1.74
CA LEU A 23 -3.36 -12.51 0.42
C LEU A 23 -2.80 -13.62 -0.46
N ALA A 24 -3.60 -14.61 -0.85
CA ALA A 24 -3.15 -15.76 -1.65
C ALA A 24 -1.93 -16.49 -1.03
N GLY A 25 -1.92 -16.65 0.29
CA GLY A 25 -0.82 -17.25 1.05
C GLY A 25 0.41 -16.33 1.24
N ILE A 26 0.39 -15.12 0.70
CA ILE A 26 1.47 -14.13 0.88
C ILE A 26 1.28 -13.43 2.23
N PRO A 27 2.22 -13.54 3.18
CA PRO A 27 2.05 -12.97 4.51
C PRO A 27 2.35 -11.46 4.54
N PHE A 28 1.56 -10.75 5.33
CA PHE A 28 1.77 -9.36 5.71
C PHE A 28 1.83 -9.26 7.23
N LYS A 29 2.92 -8.68 7.73
CA LYS A 29 3.07 -8.25 9.11
C LYS A 29 2.16 -7.04 9.37
N VAL A 30 1.41 -7.08 10.47
CA VAL A 30 0.59 -5.96 10.94
C VAL A 30 1.36 -5.19 12.01
N ILE A 31 1.38 -3.86 11.87
CA ILE A 31 1.89 -2.94 12.90
C ILE A 31 0.77 -1.95 13.20
N GLN A 32 0.32 -1.87 14.45
CA GLN A 32 -0.69 -0.91 14.88
C GLN A 32 -0.12 0.02 15.95
N ASN A 33 -0.45 1.31 15.84
CA ASN A 33 -0.19 2.30 16.86
C ASN A 33 -1.44 3.18 17.02
N GLY A 34 -1.90 3.38 18.25
CA GLY A 34 -3.11 4.18 18.53
C GLY A 34 -4.39 3.68 17.85
N ASP A 35 -5.38 4.57 17.76
CA ASP A 35 -6.70 4.33 17.15
C ASP A 35 -6.95 5.34 16.02
N SER A 36 -6.73 4.92 14.78
CA SER A 36 -6.92 5.75 13.60
C SER A 36 -7.47 4.93 12.43
N ASN A 37 -8.25 5.60 11.57
CA ASN A 37 -8.72 5.06 10.31
C ASN A 37 -7.67 5.17 9.19
N HIS A 38 -6.46 5.65 9.47
CA HIS A 38 -5.34 5.56 8.52
C HIS A 38 -4.88 4.10 8.42
N ARG A 39 -4.77 3.64 7.18
CA ARG A 39 -4.20 2.35 6.81
C ARG A 39 -3.01 2.58 5.93
N TYR A 40 -1.91 1.91 6.22
CA TYR A 40 -0.69 1.98 5.43
C TYR A 40 -0.38 0.61 4.85
N ILE A 41 0.18 0.56 3.66
CA ILE A 41 0.54 -0.71 3.05
C ILE A 41 1.83 -0.64 2.23
N TRP A 42 2.63 -1.68 2.38
CA TRP A 42 3.86 -1.90 1.62
C TRP A 42 3.80 -3.32 1.02
N VAL A 43 3.66 -3.40 -0.30
CA VAL A 43 3.29 -4.63 -1.01
C VAL A 43 4.44 -5.31 -1.77
N HIS A 44 5.53 -4.61 -2.09
CA HIS A 44 6.66 -5.20 -2.82
C HIS A 44 7.89 -5.32 -1.92
N GLY A 45 8.42 -6.53 -1.78
CA GLY A 45 9.50 -6.84 -0.84
C GLY A 45 10.84 -6.18 -1.12
N ASP A 46 11.07 -5.71 -2.35
CA ASP A 46 12.34 -5.09 -2.77
C ASP A 46 12.36 -3.55 -2.60
N GLU A 47 11.22 -2.94 -2.26
CA GLU A 47 11.06 -1.49 -2.11
C GLU A 47 11.42 -1.02 -0.68
N GLN A 48 12.66 -1.32 -0.27
CA GLN A 48 13.12 -1.20 1.13
C GLN A 48 13.12 0.24 1.68
N THR A 49 13.21 1.26 0.84
CA THR A 49 13.19 2.66 1.31
C THR A 49 11.79 3.06 1.80
N ALA A 50 10.75 2.59 1.11
CA ALA A 50 9.36 2.73 1.52
C ALA A 50 9.10 2.00 2.85
N LYS A 51 9.58 0.75 2.99
CA LYS A 51 9.53 0.00 4.24
C LYS A 51 10.14 0.77 5.41
N MET A 52 11.38 1.24 5.25
CA MET A 52 12.09 1.99 6.30
C MET A 52 11.37 3.28 6.70
N ALA A 53 10.79 4.00 5.73
CA ALA A 53 10.00 5.20 6.01
C ALA A 53 8.75 4.84 6.81
N LEU A 54 8.02 3.80 6.40
CA LEU A 54 6.80 3.35 7.08
C LEU A 54 7.07 2.83 8.49
N GLU A 55 8.08 1.98 8.67
CA GLU A 55 8.47 1.49 10.00
C GLU A 55 8.92 2.62 10.92
N ASN A 56 9.53 3.69 10.40
CA ASN A 56 9.84 4.86 11.20
C ASN A 56 8.59 5.68 11.54
N HIS A 57 7.68 5.84 10.57
CA HIS A 57 6.40 6.55 10.73
C HIS A 57 5.53 5.96 11.84
N MET A 58 5.39 4.64 11.82
CA MET A 58 4.56 3.88 12.77
C MET A 58 5.08 3.91 14.22
N LYS A 59 6.27 4.45 14.48
CA LYS A 59 6.78 4.63 15.86
C LYS A 59 6.09 5.79 16.59
N THR A 60 5.54 6.75 15.86
CA THR A 60 5.05 8.01 16.45
C THR A 60 3.68 8.43 15.94
N HIS A 61 3.18 7.85 14.84
CA HIS A 61 1.88 8.19 14.27
C HIS A 61 0.88 7.05 14.43
N GLU A 62 -0.39 7.42 14.58
CA GLU A 62 -1.46 6.45 14.73
C GLU A 62 -1.87 5.83 13.38
N GLY A 63 -2.39 4.61 13.44
CA GLY A 63 -2.92 3.85 12.31
C GLY A 63 -2.47 2.39 12.30
N THR A 64 -2.76 1.71 11.20
CA THR A 64 -2.42 0.30 11.02
C THR A 64 -1.68 0.09 9.71
N ALA A 65 -0.49 -0.47 9.77
CA ALA A 65 0.36 -0.76 8.63
C ALA A 65 0.42 -2.26 8.31
N PHE A 66 0.35 -2.60 7.02
CA PHE A 66 0.48 -3.96 6.51
C PHE A 66 1.74 -4.06 5.63
N LEU A 67 2.71 -4.85 6.07
CA LEU A 67 4.02 -4.96 5.41
C LEU A 67 4.20 -6.39 4.90
N VAL A 68 4.33 -6.58 3.58
CA VAL A 68 4.65 -7.90 3.00
C VAL A 68 5.92 -8.46 3.66
N THR A 69 5.96 -9.77 3.94
CA THR A 69 7.13 -10.36 4.62
C THR A 69 8.24 -10.79 3.65
N GLY A 70 7.94 -10.87 2.35
CA GLY A 70 8.92 -11.19 1.32
C GLY A 70 9.93 -10.06 1.08
N ILE A 71 11.07 -10.40 0.47
CA ILE A 71 12.15 -9.45 0.14
C ILE A 71 12.29 -9.17 -1.37
N LEU A 72 11.49 -9.85 -2.19
CA LEU A 72 11.48 -9.72 -3.64
C LEU A 72 10.23 -8.96 -4.09
N ARG A 73 10.29 -8.42 -5.31
CA ARG A 73 9.12 -7.79 -5.96
C ARG A 73 7.97 -8.77 -6.11
N GLU A 74 8.25 -9.91 -6.75
CA GLU A 74 7.32 -11.02 -6.85
C GLU A 74 7.38 -11.90 -5.60
N ALA A 75 6.22 -12.37 -5.16
CA ALA A 75 6.10 -13.33 -4.07
C ALA A 75 5.98 -14.76 -4.61
N GLU A 76 6.58 -15.71 -3.89
CA GLU A 76 6.32 -17.13 -4.11
C GLU A 76 4.91 -17.47 -3.64
N PHE A 77 4.17 -18.21 -4.48
CA PHE A 77 2.80 -18.63 -4.17
C PHE A 77 2.46 -19.94 -4.92
N TYR A 78 1.89 -20.93 -4.23
CA TYR A 78 1.43 -22.21 -4.81
C TYR A 78 2.39 -22.88 -5.83
N GLY A 79 3.70 -22.83 -5.56
CA GLY A 79 4.74 -23.39 -6.44
C GLY A 79 4.99 -22.59 -7.73
N GLY A 80 4.76 -21.28 -7.68
CA GLY A 80 5.03 -20.30 -8.73
C GLY A 80 5.32 -18.94 -8.14
N ILE A 81 5.28 -17.89 -8.97
CA ILE A 81 5.50 -16.50 -8.54
C ILE A 81 4.39 -15.59 -9.04
N ILE A 82 4.13 -14.50 -8.31
CA ILE A 82 3.12 -13.51 -8.64
C ILE A 82 3.56 -12.12 -8.19
N ASP A 83 3.15 -11.07 -8.91
CA ASP A 83 3.27 -9.70 -8.42
C ASP A 83 2.07 -9.42 -7.50
N PRO A 84 2.28 -9.18 -6.18
CA PRO A 84 1.19 -9.00 -5.22
C PRO A 84 0.33 -7.76 -5.49
N ASN A 85 0.85 -6.76 -6.21
CA ASN A 85 0.09 -5.59 -6.61
C ASN A 85 -0.56 -5.75 -8.00
N ARG A 86 -0.83 -6.99 -8.43
CA ARG A 86 -1.52 -7.30 -9.69
C ARG A 86 -2.64 -8.32 -9.50
N ILE A 87 -3.04 -8.59 -8.26
CA ILE A 87 -4.02 -9.63 -7.91
C ILE A 87 -5.28 -9.09 -7.22
N PHE A 88 -5.43 -7.77 -7.15
CA PHE A 88 -6.61 -7.13 -6.55
C PHE A 88 -7.84 -7.08 -7.46
N SER A 89 -7.79 -7.67 -8.66
CA SER A 89 -8.93 -7.93 -9.55
C SER A 89 -8.80 -9.32 -10.20
N SER A 90 -9.90 -9.90 -10.66
CA SER A 90 -9.86 -11.22 -11.29
C SER A 90 -9.14 -11.17 -12.64
N GLU A 91 -9.38 -10.12 -13.42
CA GLU A 91 -8.73 -9.83 -14.70
C GLU A 91 -7.21 -9.65 -14.52
N GLY A 92 -6.80 -8.84 -13.53
CA GLY A 92 -5.40 -8.63 -13.18
C GLY A 92 -4.73 -9.92 -12.74
N ALA A 93 -5.35 -10.66 -11.81
CA ALA A 93 -4.82 -11.92 -11.30
C ALA A 93 -4.65 -12.95 -12.41
N LYS A 94 -5.65 -13.10 -13.30
CA LYS A 94 -5.59 -13.99 -14.46
C LYS A 94 -4.44 -13.62 -15.39
N ALA A 95 -4.26 -12.33 -15.69
CA ALA A 95 -3.17 -11.85 -16.53
C ALA A 95 -1.80 -12.09 -15.88
N ASN A 96 -1.69 -11.89 -14.56
CA ASN A 96 -0.46 -12.09 -13.79
C ASN A 96 -0.07 -13.57 -13.73
N ILE A 97 -1.02 -14.46 -13.43
CA ILE A 97 -0.83 -15.92 -13.50
C ILE A 97 -0.34 -16.32 -14.89
N GLN A 98 -0.97 -15.82 -15.95
CA GLN A 98 -0.58 -16.15 -17.32
C GLN A 98 0.84 -15.66 -17.68
N LYS A 99 1.24 -14.48 -17.18
CA LYS A 99 2.57 -13.89 -17.40
C LYS A 99 3.67 -14.71 -16.74
N TYR A 100 3.55 -14.97 -15.43
CA TYR A 100 4.62 -15.56 -14.64
C TYR A 100 4.62 -17.08 -14.65
N ASN A 101 3.45 -17.72 -14.78
CA ASN A 101 3.27 -19.16 -14.61
C ASN A 101 2.90 -19.84 -15.95
N ARG A 102 3.60 -19.46 -17.03
CA ARG A 102 3.28 -19.87 -18.42
C ARG A 102 3.16 -21.38 -18.59
N LYS A 103 4.03 -22.14 -17.93
CA LYS A 103 4.12 -23.62 -18.02
C LYS A 103 3.03 -24.36 -17.25
N TRP A 104 2.24 -23.68 -16.41
CA TRP A 104 1.14 -24.34 -15.71
C TRP A 104 0.03 -24.78 -16.65
N SER A 105 -0.62 -25.89 -16.30
CA SER A 105 -1.82 -26.37 -17.01
C SER A 105 -2.97 -25.37 -16.88
N ARG A 106 -3.93 -25.43 -17.82
CA ARG A 106 -5.13 -24.58 -17.76
C ARG A 106 -5.93 -24.81 -16.46
N ALA A 107 -6.03 -26.06 -16.03
CA ALA A 107 -6.70 -26.44 -14.78
C ALA A 107 -6.03 -25.78 -13.57
N LYS A 108 -4.70 -25.89 -13.44
CA LYS A 108 -3.96 -25.26 -12.33
C LYS A 108 -4.15 -23.74 -12.33
N LYS A 109 -4.06 -23.08 -13.49
CA LYS A 109 -4.28 -21.62 -13.57
C LYS A 109 -5.69 -21.20 -13.14
N ALA A 110 -6.71 -21.97 -13.52
CA ALA A 110 -8.09 -21.70 -13.13
C ALA A 110 -8.30 -21.91 -11.63
N GLU A 111 -7.84 -23.04 -11.09
CA GLU A 111 -7.90 -23.35 -9.65
C GLU A 111 -7.20 -22.27 -8.82
N THR A 112 -5.99 -21.87 -9.21
CA THR A 112 -5.25 -20.82 -8.51
C THR A 112 -5.94 -19.46 -8.58
N LEU A 113 -6.57 -19.11 -9.71
CA LEU A 113 -7.34 -17.87 -9.83
C LEU A 113 -8.52 -17.86 -8.84
N GLU A 114 -9.24 -18.97 -8.71
CA GLU A 114 -10.34 -19.11 -7.74
C GLU A 114 -9.85 -18.99 -6.29
N MET A 115 -8.67 -19.54 -5.97
CA MET A 115 -8.07 -19.37 -4.66
C MET A 115 -7.75 -17.89 -4.36
N ILE A 116 -7.10 -17.19 -5.30
CA ILE A 116 -6.82 -15.75 -5.16
C ILE A 116 -8.12 -14.96 -4.99
N ASN A 117 -9.14 -15.24 -5.82
CA ASN A 117 -10.42 -14.54 -5.76
C ASN A 117 -11.08 -14.69 -4.39
N ARG A 118 -11.08 -15.90 -3.81
CA ARG A 118 -11.67 -16.15 -2.47
C ARG A 118 -10.90 -15.44 -1.35
N ASP A 119 -9.57 -15.46 -1.41
CA ASP A 119 -8.75 -14.85 -0.35
C ASP A 119 -8.81 -13.31 -0.39
N ARG A 120 -8.90 -12.74 -1.60
CA ARG A 120 -8.84 -11.29 -1.84
C ARG A 120 -9.87 -10.51 -1.03
N ASP A 121 -11.13 -10.95 -1.00
CA ASP A 121 -12.19 -10.17 -0.36
C ASP A 121 -11.93 -10.06 1.15
N SER A 122 -11.56 -11.17 1.79
CA SER A 122 -11.19 -11.20 3.21
C SER A 122 -9.94 -10.38 3.55
N PHE A 123 -9.03 -10.21 2.60
CA PHE A 123 -7.86 -9.37 2.76
C PHE A 123 -8.22 -7.89 2.63
N LEU A 124 -9.01 -7.53 1.61
CA LEU A 124 -9.50 -6.17 1.40
C LEU A 124 -10.31 -5.66 2.60
N GLU A 125 -11.18 -6.49 3.19
CA GLU A 125 -11.92 -6.14 4.41
C GLU A 125 -11.02 -5.71 5.58
N LYS A 126 -9.79 -6.24 5.65
CA LYS A 126 -8.84 -5.94 6.73
C LYS A 126 -8.03 -4.68 6.43
N ILE A 127 -7.64 -4.47 5.18
CA ILE A 127 -6.72 -3.40 4.80
C ILE A 127 -7.43 -2.11 4.39
N LEU A 128 -8.68 -2.19 3.91
CA LEU A 128 -9.44 -1.03 3.51
C LEU A 128 -9.96 -0.31 4.75
N PRO A 129 -9.68 0.99 4.92
CA PRO A 129 -10.22 1.76 6.02
C PRO A 129 -11.74 1.89 5.92
N GLN A 130 -12.38 1.94 7.08
CA GLN A 130 -13.81 2.24 7.20
C GLN A 130 -14.01 3.75 7.47
N ASN A 131 -15.26 4.20 7.49
CA ASN A 131 -15.64 5.54 7.96
C ASN A 131 -14.94 6.72 7.25
N GLY A 132 -14.62 6.57 5.97
CA GLY A 132 -13.98 7.63 5.18
C GLY A 132 -12.47 7.81 5.43
N GLY A 133 -11.83 6.84 6.10
CA GLY A 133 -10.39 6.83 6.30
C GLY A 133 -9.58 6.68 5.01
N LEU A 134 -8.26 6.75 5.15
CA LEU A 134 -7.31 6.86 4.05
C LEU A 134 -6.41 5.62 3.97
N LEU A 135 -6.32 5.01 2.78
CA LEU A 135 -5.34 3.97 2.48
C LEU A 135 -4.11 4.57 1.79
N ILE A 136 -2.97 4.44 2.43
CA ILE A 136 -1.69 5.02 2.01
C ILE A 136 -0.75 3.90 1.60
N ALA A 137 -0.49 3.76 0.30
CA ALA A 137 0.52 2.84 -0.20
C ALA A 137 1.86 3.55 -0.32
N LEU A 138 2.92 2.92 0.18
CA LEU A 138 4.28 3.44 0.03
C LEU A 138 5.04 2.53 -0.93
N HIS A 139 5.59 3.14 -1.96
CA HIS A 139 6.30 2.45 -3.01
C HIS A 139 7.68 3.07 -3.28
N ASN A 140 8.56 2.25 -3.83
CA ASN A 140 9.76 2.74 -4.48
C ASN A 140 9.80 2.34 -5.95
N ASN A 141 10.18 3.29 -6.79
CA ASN A 141 10.36 3.05 -8.20
C ASN A 141 11.82 2.89 -8.60
N TYR A 142 12.00 2.33 -9.81
CA TYR A 142 13.28 2.11 -10.49
C TYR A 142 13.40 3.00 -11.72
N GLN A 143 14.56 2.96 -12.38
CA GLN A 143 14.76 3.68 -13.63
C GLN A 143 13.77 3.19 -14.70
N GLY A 144 13.10 4.13 -15.37
CA GLY A 144 12.09 3.84 -16.40
C GLY A 144 10.64 4.07 -15.95
N TYR A 145 10.36 4.07 -14.64
CA TYR A 145 9.05 4.41 -14.09
C TYR A 145 9.09 5.78 -13.40
N ASN A 146 8.16 6.67 -13.75
CA ASN A 146 8.05 8.02 -13.22
C ASN A 146 6.66 8.58 -13.54
N VAL A 147 6.29 9.73 -12.99
CA VAL A 147 4.95 10.34 -13.13
C VAL A 147 4.43 10.42 -14.58
N LYS A 148 5.32 10.54 -15.60
CA LYS A 148 4.90 10.58 -17.01
C LYS A 148 4.22 9.30 -17.48
N THR A 149 4.54 8.14 -16.90
CA THR A 149 3.88 6.87 -17.25
C THR A 149 2.45 6.81 -16.72
N GLU A 150 2.13 7.60 -15.70
CA GLU A 150 0.80 7.64 -15.09
C GLU A 150 -0.13 8.68 -15.73
N ILE A 151 0.41 9.75 -16.35
CA ILE A 151 -0.37 10.82 -16.99
C ILE A 151 -1.49 10.28 -17.92
N PRO A 152 -1.27 9.26 -18.78
CA PRO A 152 -2.32 8.74 -19.67
C PRO A 152 -3.49 8.07 -18.93
N LEU A 153 -3.29 7.68 -17.67
CA LEU A 153 -4.30 7.06 -16.81
C LEU A 153 -4.96 8.08 -15.87
N SER A 154 -4.54 9.35 -15.92
CA SER A 154 -4.93 10.38 -14.97
C SER A 154 -6.00 11.32 -15.52
N ASN A 155 -6.93 11.69 -14.64
CA ASN A 155 -7.95 12.71 -14.90
C ASN A 155 -7.37 14.12 -14.78
N GLU A 156 -6.43 14.32 -13.86
CA GLU A 156 -5.76 15.61 -13.67
C GLU A 156 -4.32 15.43 -13.17
N ILE A 157 -3.48 16.43 -13.42
CA ILE A 157 -2.05 16.40 -13.09
C ILE A 157 -1.60 17.73 -12.49
N SER A 158 -0.68 17.66 -11.54
CA SER A 158 0.05 18.79 -10.98
C SER A 158 1.55 18.46 -11.00
N ILE A 159 2.23 18.87 -12.07
CA ILE A 159 3.66 18.59 -12.27
C ILE A 159 4.49 19.82 -11.91
N LYS A 160 5.48 19.65 -11.05
CA LYS A 160 6.34 20.73 -10.53
C LYS A 160 7.64 20.79 -11.31
N LYS A 161 8.01 22.00 -11.75
CA LYS A 161 9.18 22.23 -12.61
C LYS A 161 10.49 21.73 -12.00
N ASP A 162 10.65 21.90 -10.69
CA ASP A 162 11.91 21.63 -9.99
C ASP A 162 11.87 20.32 -9.16
N GLN A 163 10.85 19.48 -9.38
CA GLN A 163 10.78 18.16 -8.73
C GLN A 163 11.26 17.05 -9.63
N ASN A 164 11.86 16.02 -9.01
CA ASN A 164 12.17 14.80 -9.72
C ASN A 164 10.87 14.11 -10.12
N LEU A 165 10.75 13.75 -11.40
CA LEU A 165 9.57 13.07 -11.94
C LEU A 165 9.31 11.69 -11.32
N ARG A 166 10.33 11.11 -10.67
CA ARG A 166 10.22 9.84 -9.94
C ARG A 166 9.63 9.99 -8.54
N ASP A 167 9.46 11.22 -8.05
CA ASP A 167 8.88 11.48 -6.74
C ASP A 167 7.52 12.12 -6.94
N PHE A 168 6.45 11.33 -6.73
CA PHE A 168 5.09 11.76 -7.02
C PHE A 168 4.05 11.02 -6.18
N PHE A 169 2.88 11.65 -6.05
CA PHE A 169 1.69 11.02 -5.51
C PHE A 169 0.77 10.56 -6.65
N ILE A 170 0.12 9.42 -6.45
CA ILE A 170 -1.11 9.06 -7.16
C ILE A 170 -2.23 9.12 -6.13
N CYS A 171 -3.33 9.81 -6.39
CA CYS A 171 -4.49 9.77 -5.50
C CYS A 171 -5.78 9.51 -6.29
N THR A 172 -6.79 9.01 -5.59
CA THR A 172 -8.07 8.61 -6.19
C THR A 172 -9.25 9.51 -5.82
N SER A 173 -9.01 10.47 -4.93
CA SER A 173 -10.00 11.40 -4.40
C SER A 173 -9.72 12.81 -4.89
N ARG A 174 -10.74 13.47 -5.44
CA ARG A 174 -10.69 14.87 -5.88
C ARG A 174 -10.26 15.82 -4.76
N ALA A 175 -10.85 15.66 -3.58
CA ALA A 175 -10.54 16.50 -2.42
C ALA A 175 -9.08 16.34 -1.97
N ASP A 176 -8.58 15.10 -1.93
CA ASP A 176 -7.17 14.84 -1.57
C ASP A 176 -6.22 15.39 -2.63
N TYR A 177 -6.58 15.27 -3.92
CA TYR A 177 -5.83 15.89 -5.01
C TYR A 177 -5.74 17.40 -4.88
N GLU A 178 -6.83 18.11 -4.59
CA GLU A 178 -6.82 19.57 -4.47
C GLU A 178 -5.90 20.07 -3.35
N VAL A 179 -5.73 19.27 -2.29
CA VAL A 179 -4.76 19.53 -1.22
C VAL A 179 -3.34 19.20 -1.69
N LEU A 180 -3.11 17.98 -2.16
CA LEU A 180 -1.79 17.51 -2.59
C LEU A 180 -1.24 18.31 -3.77
N ALA A 181 -2.08 18.79 -4.68
CA ALA A 181 -1.68 19.58 -5.84
C ALA A 181 -1.08 20.94 -5.45
N LYS A 182 -1.33 21.43 -4.23
CA LYS A 182 -0.71 22.64 -3.66
C LYS A 182 0.63 22.35 -2.99
N SER A 183 0.97 21.09 -2.78
CA SER A 183 2.25 20.65 -2.23
C SER A 183 3.42 21.00 -3.17
N PRO A 184 4.68 20.91 -2.70
CA PRO A 184 5.84 21.03 -3.57
C PRO A 184 6.07 19.79 -4.44
N PHE A 185 5.24 18.74 -4.37
CA PHE A 185 5.46 17.45 -5.04
C PHE A 185 4.63 17.29 -6.32
N ASN A 186 5.03 16.37 -7.19
CA ASN A 186 4.24 15.98 -8.34
C ASN A 186 3.02 15.17 -7.88
N VAL A 187 1.87 15.39 -8.51
CA VAL A 187 0.62 14.67 -8.17
C VAL A 187 -0.12 14.33 -9.44
N VAL A 188 -0.70 13.14 -9.47
CA VAL A 188 -1.69 12.76 -10.48
C VAL A 188 -2.96 12.25 -9.81
N LEU A 189 -4.10 12.63 -10.35
CA LEU A 189 -5.42 12.16 -9.93
C LEU A 189 -5.90 11.05 -10.86
N GLN A 190 -6.30 9.93 -10.29
CA GLN A 190 -6.94 8.81 -10.96
C GLN A 190 -8.32 8.57 -10.32
N GLU A 191 -9.36 9.27 -10.77
CA GLU A 191 -10.73 9.19 -10.23
C GLU A 191 -11.73 8.51 -11.17
N THR A 192 -11.25 7.99 -12.30
CA THR A 192 -12.06 7.17 -13.21
C THR A 192 -11.41 5.81 -13.42
N MET A 193 -12.22 4.74 -13.38
CA MET A 193 -11.74 3.39 -13.62
C MET A 193 -11.06 3.26 -14.99
N PRO A 194 -9.90 2.57 -15.08
CA PRO A 194 -9.19 2.42 -16.34
C PRO A 194 -9.98 1.51 -17.28
N LYS A 195 -9.78 1.68 -18.59
CA LYS A 195 -10.33 0.75 -19.60
C LYS A 195 -9.79 -0.68 -19.45
N LYS A 196 -8.60 -0.81 -18.86
CA LYS A 196 -7.93 -2.09 -18.62
C LYS A 196 -7.50 -2.15 -17.16
N ASP A 197 -8.11 -3.05 -16.41
CA ASP A 197 -7.74 -3.36 -15.04
C ASP A 197 -6.44 -4.19 -15.02
N ASP A 198 -5.41 -3.69 -14.35
CA ASP A 198 -4.11 -4.35 -14.22
C ASP A 198 -3.93 -5.10 -12.88
N GLY A 199 -4.97 -5.09 -12.04
CA GLY A 199 -4.99 -5.73 -10.72
C GLY A 199 -4.33 -4.96 -9.60
N SER A 200 -4.02 -3.66 -9.78
CA SER A 200 -3.44 -2.83 -8.73
C SER A 200 -4.39 -2.57 -7.55
N LEU A 201 -3.78 -2.29 -6.40
CA LEU A 201 -4.51 -1.87 -5.21
C LEU A 201 -5.20 -0.51 -5.39
N SER A 202 -4.64 0.41 -6.19
CA SER A 202 -5.27 1.70 -6.46
C SER A 202 -6.65 1.54 -7.11
N TRP A 203 -6.77 0.65 -8.10
CA TRP A 203 -8.04 0.34 -8.75
C TRP A 203 -9.01 -0.40 -7.83
N ALA A 204 -8.49 -1.25 -6.94
CA ALA A 204 -9.33 -1.88 -5.93
C ALA A 204 -9.90 -0.87 -4.94
N ALA A 205 -9.06 0.03 -4.40
CA ALA A 205 -9.53 1.09 -3.51
C ALA A 205 -10.63 1.94 -4.18
N MET A 206 -10.47 2.30 -5.45
CA MET A 206 -11.51 3.01 -6.22
C MET A 206 -12.80 2.22 -6.36
N ARG A 207 -12.72 0.92 -6.72
CA ARG A 207 -13.91 0.05 -6.82
C ARG A 207 -14.69 -0.02 -5.51
N HIS A 208 -13.98 0.04 -4.38
CA HIS A 208 -14.57 0.00 -3.04
C HIS A 208 -14.93 1.40 -2.49
N GLY A 209 -14.77 2.48 -3.28
CA GLY A 209 -15.07 3.84 -2.84
C GLY A 209 -14.16 4.35 -1.71
N VAL A 210 -12.95 3.79 -1.60
CA VAL A 210 -11.97 4.12 -0.56
C VAL A 210 -11.00 5.18 -1.07
N ARG A 211 -10.75 6.19 -0.23
CA ARG A 211 -9.70 7.19 -0.46
C ARG A 211 -8.35 6.49 -0.46
N TYR A 212 -7.57 6.70 -1.52
CA TYR A 212 -6.27 6.08 -1.69
C TYR A 212 -5.23 7.09 -2.14
N VAL A 213 -4.05 7.01 -1.54
CA VAL A 213 -2.86 7.74 -1.98
C VAL A 213 -1.68 6.76 -2.07
N ASN A 214 -1.02 6.73 -3.22
CA ASN A 214 0.28 6.09 -3.42
C ASN A 214 1.37 7.15 -3.33
N ILE A 215 2.44 6.86 -2.58
CA ILE A 215 3.68 7.63 -2.55
C ILE A 215 4.76 6.87 -3.31
N GLU A 216 5.16 7.39 -4.45
CA GLU A 216 6.26 6.88 -5.26
C GLU A 216 7.52 7.72 -5.04
N THR A 217 8.63 7.09 -4.67
CA THR A 217 9.95 7.73 -4.69
C THR A 217 11.03 6.82 -5.24
N ARG A 218 12.16 7.40 -5.67
CA ARG A 218 13.33 6.60 -6.06
C ARG A 218 13.84 5.74 -4.89
N LEU A 219 14.08 4.46 -5.16
CA LEU A 219 14.80 3.57 -4.23
C LEU A 219 16.14 4.18 -3.79
N GLY A 220 16.36 4.21 -2.46
CA GLY A 220 17.52 4.82 -1.81
C GLY A 220 17.29 6.23 -1.29
N TRP A 221 16.16 6.88 -1.61
CA TRP A 221 15.90 8.28 -1.25
C TRP A 221 15.01 8.45 0.00
N LEU A 222 15.46 7.89 1.13
CA LEU A 222 14.67 7.83 2.37
C LEU A 222 14.19 9.20 2.87
N SER A 223 15.04 10.23 2.78
CA SER A 223 14.67 11.58 3.20
C SER A 223 13.52 12.17 2.39
N GLN A 224 13.41 11.83 1.10
CA GLN A 224 12.33 12.27 0.24
C GLN A 224 11.03 11.52 0.55
N GLN A 225 11.08 10.19 0.69
CA GLN A 225 9.91 9.38 1.09
C GLN A 225 9.31 9.89 2.41
N LYS A 226 10.15 10.17 3.41
CA LYS A 226 9.70 10.70 4.70
C LYS A 226 9.08 12.09 4.59
N LYS A 227 9.63 12.97 3.75
CA LYS A 227 9.06 14.32 3.53
C LYS A 227 7.68 14.26 2.88
N MET A 228 7.52 13.39 1.88
CA MET A 228 6.23 13.20 1.21
C MET A 228 5.20 12.58 2.15
N LEU A 229 5.58 11.54 2.91
CA LEU A 229 4.70 10.94 3.92
C LEU A 229 4.28 11.95 4.99
N ALA A 230 5.22 12.71 5.56
CA ALA A 230 4.91 13.73 6.55
C ALA A 230 3.97 14.81 6.01
N TYR A 231 4.19 15.28 4.76
CA TYR A 231 3.28 16.24 4.15
C TYR A 231 1.86 15.70 4.02
N LEU A 232 1.72 14.44 3.59
CA LEU A 232 0.41 13.80 3.47
C LEU A 232 -0.30 13.77 4.83
N GLU A 233 0.38 13.34 5.88
CA GLU A 233 -0.16 13.23 7.23
C GLU A 233 -0.57 14.57 7.84
N ASP A 234 0.22 15.62 7.57
CA ASP A 234 -0.07 16.96 8.08
C ASP A 234 -1.28 17.63 7.39
N HIS A 235 -1.69 17.14 6.21
CA HIS A 235 -2.64 17.85 5.34
C HIS A 235 -3.89 17.04 4.96
N LEU A 236 -3.84 15.70 5.05
CA LEU A 236 -4.99 14.83 4.77
C LEU A 236 -5.53 14.23 6.08
N PRO A 237 -6.86 14.30 6.31
CA PRO A 237 -7.51 13.70 7.47
C PRO A 237 -7.80 12.21 7.28
#